data_AF-A0A3D1UU38-F1
#
_entry.id   AF-A0A3D1UU38-F1
#
_cell.length_a   1.000
_cell.length_b   1.000
_cell.length_c   1.000
_cell.angle_alpha   90.00
_cell.angle_beta   90.00
_cell.angle_gamma   90.00
#
_symmetry.space_group_name_H-M   'P 1'
#
loop_
_entity.id
_entity.type
_entity.pdbx_description
1 polymer ?
#
loop_
_entity_poly.entity_id
_entity_poly.type
_entity_poly.pdbx_seq_one_letter_code
_entity_poly.pdbx_strand_id
1 'polypeptide(L)'
;MSPAAVSDLSRLLEEGKTRHRWRRIVFASGSMGGTGALIFAVRCPDLADALVILGAATDIGRYCNWCAGQTKPVLKEIHDAIRSVYEGEDYPLHNVCVHAASLTMPVWLYHGGADRTIPVSEARALAEILAGKEDFHYHEIAGGNHDSPLSFFQQGLEEFFTAPGERSK
;
A
#
# COMPACT_ATOMS: atom_id res chain seq x y z
N MET A 1 3.25 -3.47 8.93
CA MET A 1 3.15 -4.93 9.16
C MET A 1 4.12 -5.28 10.27
N SER A 2 3.81 -6.23 11.15
CA SER A 2 4.79 -6.63 12.18
C SER A 2 6.06 -7.20 11.53
N PRO A 3 7.22 -7.13 12.20
CA PRO A 3 8.47 -7.72 11.68
C PRO A 3 8.33 -9.21 11.31
N ALA A 4 7.54 -9.97 12.09
CA ALA A 4 7.24 -11.38 11.80
C ALA A 4 6.47 -11.54 10.48
N ALA A 5 5.43 -10.73 10.23
CA ALA A 5 4.67 -10.78 8.99
C ALA A 5 5.51 -10.41 7.76
N VAL A 6 6.43 -9.44 7.90
CA VAL A 6 7.41 -9.12 6.84
C VAL A 6 8.31 -10.32 6.58
N SER A 7 8.88 -10.93 7.62
CA SER A 7 9.75 -12.11 7.49
C SER A 7 9.04 -13.29 6.81
N ASP A 8 7.81 -13.58 7.21
CA ASP A 8 7.03 -14.70 6.65
C ASP A 8 6.71 -14.47 5.18
N LEU A 9 6.26 -13.27 4.81
CA LEU A 9 5.95 -12.94 3.42
C LEU A 9 7.22 -12.98 2.56
N SER A 10 8.34 -12.39 3.02
CA SER A 10 9.61 -12.44 2.29
C SER A 10 10.06 -13.88 2.03
N ARG A 11 9.94 -14.76 3.04
CA ARG A 11 10.27 -16.18 2.88
C ARG A 11 9.40 -16.87 1.83
N LEU A 12 8.09 -16.61 1.83
CA LEU A 12 7.17 -17.20 0.85
C LEU A 12 7.46 -16.73 -0.58
N LEU A 13 7.79 -15.45 -0.75
CA LEU A 13 8.12 -14.88 -2.07
C LEU A 13 9.43 -15.43 -2.61
N GLU A 14 10.45 -15.56 -1.76
CA GLU A 14 11.74 -16.15 -2.15
C GLU A 14 11.60 -17.65 -2.45
N GLU A 15 10.78 -18.37 -1.69
CA GLU A 15 10.41 -19.75 -2.00
C GLU A 15 9.68 -19.84 -3.36
N GLY A 16 8.77 -18.92 -3.64
CA GLY A 16 8.11 -18.77 -4.94
C GLY A 16 9.09 -18.54 -6.10
N LYS A 17 10.04 -17.62 -5.92
CA LYS A 17 11.11 -17.35 -6.91
C LYS A 17 11.99 -18.57 -7.13
N THR A 18 12.44 -19.22 -6.07
CA THR A 18 13.43 -20.32 -6.15
C THR A 18 12.82 -21.66 -6.54
N ARG A 19 11.71 -22.07 -5.92
CA ARG A 19 11.08 -23.38 -6.14
C ARG A 19 10.06 -23.38 -7.26
N HIS A 20 9.32 -22.28 -7.41
CA HIS A 20 8.22 -22.17 -8.37
C HIS A 20 8.56 -21.28 -9.58
N ARG A 21 9.76 -20.71 -9.62
CA ARG A 21 10.27 -19.87 -10.72
C ARG A 21 9.36 -18.67 -11.02
N TRP A 22 8.74 -18.11 -9.99
CA TRP A 22 8.01 -16.84 -10.14
C TRP A 22 8.96 -15.77 -10.67
N ARG A 23 8.59 -15.15 -11.79
CA ARG A 23 9.43 -14.17 -12.49
C ARG A 23 9.13 -12.74 -12.07
N ARG A 24 7.88 -12.48 -11.67
CA ARG A 24 7.39 -11.16 -11.29
C ARG A 24 6.45 -11.31 -10.10
N ILE A 25 6.55 -10.42 -9.13
CA ILE A 25 5.71 -10.33 -7.95
C ILE A 25 4.98 -8.99 -7.98
N VAL A 26 3.66 -9.03 -8.13
CA VAL A 26 2.81 -7.84 -8.11
C VAL A 26 1.91 -7.91 -6.89
N PHE A 27 1.90 -6.86 -6.07
CA PHE A 27 0.92 -6.73 -5.00
C PHE A 27 -0.26 -5.90 -5.49
N ALA A 28 -1.39 -6.55 -5.74
CA ALA A 28 -2.65 -5.90 -6.03
C ALA A 28 -3.60 -6.08 -4.83
N SER A 29 -3.82 -5.01 -4.06
CA SER A 29 -4.54 -5.10 -2.80
C SER A 29 -5.19 -3.78 -2.39
N GLY A 30 -6.24 -3.88 -1.57
CA GLY A 30 -6.99 -2.72 -1.11
C GLY A 30 -7.02 -2.57 0.41
N SER A 31 -7.43 -1.39 0.87
CA SER A 31 -7.66 -1.07 2.27
C SER A 31 -6.42 -1.42 3.12
N MET A 32 -6.62 -2.09 4.27
CA MET A 32 -5.53 -2.55 5.13
C MET A 32 -4.55 -3.53 4.46
N GLY A 33 -5.00 -4.28 3.46
CA GLY A 33 -4.12 -5.12 2.65
C GLY A 33 -3.21 -4.29 1.75
N GLY A 34 -3.72 -3.19 1.18
CA GLY A 34 -2.94 -2.21 0.44
C GLY A 34 -1.95 -1.47 1.33
N THR A 35 -2.37 -1.09 2.55
CA THR A 35 -1.49 -0.52 3.58
C THR A 35 -0.33 -1.48 3.91
N GLY A 36 -0.64 -2.77 4.10
CA GLY A 36 0.36 -3.81 4.32
C GLY A 36 1.34 -3.97 3.15
N ALA A 37 0.83 -3.97 1.91
CA ALA A 37 1.64 -4.06 0.71
C ALA A 37 2.61 -2.88 0.55
N LEU A 38 2.15 -1.64 0.80
CA LEU A 38 3.02 -0.46 0.78
C LEU A 38 4.12 -0.53 1.85
N ILE A 39 3.76 -0.90 3.08
CA ILE A 39 4.75 -1.06 4.17
C ILE A 39 5.75 -2.17 3.80
N PHE A 40 5.28 -3.28 3.25
CA PHE A 40 6.17 -4.36 2.82
C PHE A 40 7.14 -3.91 1.74
N ALA A 41 6.64 -3.24 0.70
CA ALA A 41 7.46 -2.79 -0.43
C ALA A 41 8.52 -1.77 -0.02
N VAL A 42 8.21 -0.87 0.91
CA VAL A 42 9.22 0.01 1.52
C VAL A 42 10.32 -0.78 2.24
N ARG A 43 9.95 -1.85 2.95
CA ARG A 43 10.85 -2.63 3.80
C ARG A 43 11.67 -3.67 3.02
N CYS A 44 11.14 -4.14 1.91
CA CYS A 44 11.71 -5.17 1.05
C CYS A 44 11.52 -4.80 -0.43
N PRO A 45 12.09 -3.68 -0.90
CA PRO A 45 11.78 -3.14 -2.23
C PRO A 45 12.14 -4.10 -3.37
N ASP A 46 13.20 -4.88 -3.23
CA ASP A 46 13.64 -5.85 -4.24
C ASP A 46 12.71 -7.08 -4.39
N LEU A 47 11.70 -7.21 -3.51
CA LEU A 47 10.73 -8.30 -3.54
C LEU A 47 9.39 -7.91 -4.18
N ALA A 48 9.22 -6.67 -4.63
CA ALA A 48 8.03 -6.21 -5.33
C ALA A 48 8.41 -5.65 -6.72
N ASP A 49 7.83 -6.21 -7.77
CA ASP A 49 8.02 -5.71 -9.14
C ASP A 49 7.02 -4.60 -9.50
N ALA A 50 5.88 -4.53 -8.79
CA ALA A 50 4.88 -3.47 -8.91
C ALA A 50 3.84 -3.52 -7.79
N LEU A 51 3.17 -2.39 -7.56
CA LEU A 51 2.08 -2.24 -6.62
C LEU A 51 0.82 -1.67 -7.30
N VAL A 52 -0.33 -2.30 -7.06
CA VAL A 52 -1.67 -1.78 -7.40
C VAL A 52 -2.45 -1.65 -6.09
N ILE A 53 -2.59 -0.42 -5.60
CA ILE A 53 -3.04 -0.11 -4.26
C ILE A 53 -4.37 0.64 -4.31
N LEU A 54 -5.36 0.09 -3.61
CA LEU A 54 -6.75 0.55 -3.66
C LEU A 54 -7.22 1.06 -2.29
N GLY A 55 -7.30 2.37 -2.10
CA GLY A 55 -7.89 2.95 -0.89
C GLY A 55 -7.11 2.66 0.40
N ALA A 56 -5.78 2.79 0.38
CA ALA A 56 -4.90 2.39 1.48
C ALA A 56 -4.47 3.55 2.39
N ALA A 57 -4.09 3.23 3.63
CA ALA A 57 -3.39 4.16 4.51
C ALA A 57 -1.90 4.16 4.18
N THR A 58 -1.26 5.32 4.23
CA THR A 58 0.16 5.50 3.89
C THR A 58 0.99 5.84 5.13
N ASP A 59 0.35 6.32 6.18
CA ASP A 59 0.94 6.51 7.50
C ASP A 59 0.05 5.84 8.55
N ILE A 60 0.51 4.70 9.07
CA ILE A 60 -0.27 3.92 10.04
C ILE A 60 -0.50 4.68 11.35
N GLY A 61 0.43 5.53 11.77
CA GLY A 61 0.31 6.33 12.98
C GLY A 61 -0.71 7.44 12.83
N ARG A 62 -0.64 8.17 11.70
CA ARG A 62 -1.64 9.19 11.35
C ARG A 62 -3.03 8.58 11.20
N TYR A 63 -3.15 7.44 10.53
CA TYR A 63 -4.43 6.75 10.36
C TYR A 63 -4.98 6.21 11.68
N CYS A 64 -4.14 5.66 12.57
CA CYS A 64 -4.53 5.27 13.92
C CYS A 64 -5.13 6.44 14.70
N ASN A 65 -4.43 7.59 14.72
CA ASN A 65 -4.90 8.80 15.39
C ASN A 65 -6.21 9.32 14.79
N TRP A 66 -6.37 9.26 13.47
CA TRP A 66 -7.62 9.62 12.82
C TRP A 66 -8.78 8.71 13.26
N CYS A 67 -8.55 7.39 13.32
CA CYS A 67 -9.55 6.41 13.75
C CYS A 67 -10.01 6.63 15.20
N ALA A 68 -9.12 7.07 16.10
CA ALA A 68 -9.44 7.35 17.50
C ALA A 68 -10.54 8.42 17.66
N GLY A 69 -10.65 9.36 16.70
CA GLY A 69 -11.69 10.39 16.67
C GLY A 69 -13.04 9.94 16.08
N GLN A 70 -13.17 8.68 15.65
CA GLN A 70 -14.32 8.20 14.89
C GLN A 70 -15.31 7.41 15.75
N THR A 71 -16.59 7.45 15.36
CA THR A 71 -17.66 6.78 16.09
C THR A 71 -18.09 5.44 15.49
N LYS A 72 -17.77 5.18 14.20
CA LYS A 72 -18.15 3.94 13.52
C LYS A 72 -17.47 2.73 14.16
N PRO A 73 -18.19 1.61 14.43
CA PRO A 73 -17.62 0.42 15.05
C PRO A 73 -16.37 -0.12 14.34
N VAL A 74 -16.42 -0.25 13.01
CA VAL A 74 -15.29 -0.73 12.20
C VAL A 74 -14.02 0.11 12.38
N LEU A 75 -14.15 1.42 12.60
CA LEU A 75 -12.99 2.30 12.79
C LEU A 75 -12.38 2.16 14.18
N LYS A 76 -13.20 1.82 15.18
CA LYS A 76 -12.71 1.44 16.51
C LYS A 76 -11.97 0.11 16.47
N GLU A 77 -12.53 -0.89 15.78
CA GLU A 77 -11.87 -2.19 15.58
C GLU A 77 -10.53 -2.04 14.86
N ILE A 78 -10.47 -1.19 13.83
CA ILE A 78 -9.22 -0.88 13.12
C ILE A 78 -8.23 -0.17 14.06
N HIS A 79 -8.67 0.85 14.81
CA HIS A 79 -7.82 1.52 15.79
C HIS A 79 -7.22 0.54 16.81
N ASP A 80 -8.05 -0.31 17.40
CA ASP A 80 -7.63 -1.26 18.41
C ASP A 80 -6.70 -2.33 17.82
N ALA A 81 -6.97 -2.78 16.59
CA ALA A 81 -6.09 -3.70 15.87
C ALA A 81 -4.72 -3.06 15.60
N ILE A 82 -4.68 -1.81 15.12
CA ILE A 82 -3.41 -1.09 14.92
C ILE A 82 -2.67 -0.97 16.25
N ARG A 83 -3.33 -0.53 17.33
CA ARG A 83 -2.68 -0.42 18.64
C ARG A 83 -2.12 -1.74 19.13
N SER A 84 -2.88 -2.83 19.05
CA SER A 84 -2.41 -4.15 19.50
C SER A 84 -1.14 -4.64 18.78
N VAL A 85 -0.87 -4.16 17.57
CA VAL A 85 0.31 -4.54 16.77
C VAL A 85 1.46 -3.55 16.93
N TYR A 86 1.20 -2.24 17.01
CA TYR A 86 2.23 -1.20 16.95
C TYR A 86 2.40 -0.41 18.26
N GLU A 87 1.64 -0.69 19.30
CA GLU A 87 1.83 -0.05 20.61
C GLU A 87 3.22 -0.40 21.16
N GLY A 88 4.03 0.63 21.42
CA GLY A 88 5.43 0.48 21.82
C GLY A 88 6.42 0.25 20.67
N GLU A 89 5.95 0.19 19.41
CA GLU A 89 6.83 0.20 18.24
C GLU A 89 7.15 1.62 17.76
N ASP A 90 8.25 1.74 17.02
CA ASP A 90 8.63 2.95 16.31
C ASP A 90 7.74 3.11 15.07
N TYR A 91 6.59 3.78 15.24
CA TYR A 91 5.63 4.09 14.16
C TYR A 91 6.28 4.60 12.86
N PRO A 92 7.31 5.47 12.90
CA PRO A 92 8.15 5.81 11.75
C PRO A 92 8.63 4.62 10.90
N LEU A 93 8.90 3.44 11.46
CA LEU A 93 9.30 2.24 10.69
C LEU A 93 8.19 1.72 9.75
N HIS A 94 6.94 2.08 10.01
CA HIS A 94 5.75 1.64 9.28
C HIS A 94 5.09 2.79 8.52
N ASN A 95 5.76 3.94 8.46
CA ASN A 95 5.29 5.14 7.79
C ASN A 95 5.82 5.16 6.35
N VAL A 96 4.95 4.86 5.37
CA VAL A 96 5.32 4.82 3.96
C VAL A 96 5.75 6.19 3.46
N CYS A 97 5.14 7.27 3.96
CA CYS A 97 5.52 8.63 3.59
C CYS A 97 6.96 8.97 3.99
N VAL A 98 7.43 8.53 5.17
CA VAL A 98 8.81 8.76 5.62
C VAL A 98 9.83 8.03 4.74
N HIS A 99 9.46 6.84 4.25
CA HIS A 99 10.35 5.98 3.46
C HIS A 99 9.96 5.92 1.98
N ALA A 100 9.26 6.93 1.47
CA ALA A 100 8.69 6.90 0.12
C ALA A 100 9.75 6.69 -0.98
N ALA A 101 10.98 7.14 -0.74
CA ALA A 101 12.12 6.92 -1.64
C ALA A 101 12.49 5.44 -1.83
N SER A 102 12.08 4.56 -0.91
CA SER A 102 12.28 3.11 -1.02
C SER A 102 11.31 2.46 -2.00
N LEU A 103 10.25 3.13 -2.44
CA LEU A 103 9.37 2.63 -3.50
C LEU A 103 10.07 2.81 -4.85
N THR A 104 10.89 1.83 -5.22
CA THR A 104 11.70 1.82 -6.45
C THR A 104 11.00 1.17 -7.65
N MET A 105 9.86 0.53 -7.40
CA MET A 105 9.02 -0.13 -8.40
C MET A 105 7.84 0.76 -8.80
N PRO A 106 7.18 0.48 -9.94
CA PRO A 106 5.95 1.16 -10.31
C PRO A 106 4.83 1.00 -9.27
N VAL A 107 4.15 2.09 -8.97
CA VAL A 107 3.03 2.13 -8.00
C VAL A 107 1.83 2.82 -8.61
N TRP A 108 0.72 2.11 -8.68
CA TRP A 108 -0.60 2.66 -9.00
C TRP A 108 -1.43 2.77 -7.74
N LEU A 109 -1.75 4.00 -7.35
CA LEU A 109 -2.51 4.32 -6.15
C LEU A 109 -3.86 4.94 -6.54
N TYR A 110 -4.94 4.21 -6.27
CA TYR A 110 -6.30 4.66 -6.54
C TYR A 110 -7.04 4.91 -5.21
N HIS A 111 -7.73 6.04 -5.06
CA HIS A 111 -8.41 6.37 -3.81
C HIS A 111 -9.75 7.07 -4.04
N GLY A 112 -10.77 6.74 -3.24
CA GLY A 112 -12.06 7.43 -3.25
C GLY A 112 -11.98 8.81 -2.57
N GLY A 113 -12.34 9.88 -3.27
CA GLY A 113 -12.27 11.25 -2.75
C GLY A 113 -13.20 11.55 -1.57
N ALA A 114 -14.24 10.73 -1.36
CA ALA A 114 -15.18 10.79 -0.25
C ALA A 114 -15.11 9.53 0.64
N ASP A 115 -13.98 8.83 0.66
CA ASP A 115 -13.76 7.66 1.51
C ASP A 115 -13.89 8.03 2.99
N ARG A 116 -14.81 7.35 3.69
CA ARG A 116 -15.12 7.53 5.11
C ARG A 116 -14.63 6.37 5.98
N THR A 117 -13.78 5.52 5.43
CA THR A 117 -13.12 4.40 6.09
C THR A 117 -11.62 4.68 6.17
N ILE A 118 -10.97 4.97 5.04
CA ILE A 118 -9.58 5.44 5.00
C ILE A 118 -9.56 6.80 4.30
N PRO A 119 -9.26 7.91 5.00
CA PRO A 119 -9.41 9.23 4.42
C PRO A 119 -8.45 9.44 3.24
N VAL A 120 -8.93 10.07 2.17
CA VAL A 120 -8.15 10.36 0.96
C VAL A 120 -6.89 11.19 1.20
N SER A 121 -6.82 11.89 2.34
CA SER A 121 -5.61 12.57 2.79
C SER A 121 -4.39 11.63 2.92
N GLU A 122 -4.60 10.34 3.17
CA GLU A 122 -3.53 9.34 3.17
C GLU A 122 -2.87 9.23 1.79
N ALA A 123 -3.66 9.04 0.73
CA ALA A 123 -3.14 8.94 -0.63
C ALA A 123 -2.55 10.25 -1.12
N ARG A 124 -3.20 11.39 -0.83
CA ARG A 124 -2.69 12.72 -1.18
C ARG A 124 -1.31 13.00 -0.58
N ALA A 125 -1.11 12.66 0.70
CA ALA A 125 0.17 12.88 1.37
C ALA A 125 1.32 12.11 0.70
N LEU A 126 1.09 10.85 0.28
CA LEU A 126 2.10 10.09 -0.45
C LEU A 126 2.30 10.64 -1.87
N ALA A 127 1.22 11.03 -2.55
CA ALA A 127 1.29 11.61 -3.89
C ALA A 127 2.04 12.94 -3.94
N GLU A 128 1.91 13.78 -2.91
CA GLU A 128 2.68 15.02 -2.77
C GLU A 128 4.19 14.73 -2.64
N ILE A 129 4.58 13.72 -1.86
CA ILE A 129 5.98 13.34 -1.66
C ILE A 129 6.60 12.76 -2.93
N LEU A 130 5.82 11.96 -3.68
CA LEU A 130 6.25 11.29 -4.90
C LEU A 130 5.92 12.10 -6.17
N ALA A 131 5.57 13.39 -6.02
CA ALA A 131 5.25 14.24 -7.15
C ALA A 131 6.41 14.31 -8.15
N GLY A 132 6.13 13.96 -9.42
CA GLY A 132 7.13 13.95 -10.49
C GLY A 132 7.97 12.67 -10.59
N LYS A 133 7.77 11.68 -9.72
CA LYS A 133 8.33 10.34 -9.89
C LYS A 133 7.62 9.64 -11.06
N GLU A 134 8.37 9.27 -12.10
CA GLU A 134 7.82 8.79 -13.39
C GLU A 134 6.96 7.51 -13.27
N ASP A 135 7.34 6.62 -12.35
CA ASP A 135 6.74 5.32 -12.08
C ASP A 135 5.74 5.36 -10.91
N PHE A 136 5.31 6.55 -10.48
CA PHE A 136 4.25 6.72 -9.49
C PHE A 136 3.00 7.32 -10.14
N HIS A 137 1.88 6.61 -10.03
CA HIS A 137 0.60 6.98 -10.63
C HIS A 137 -0.46 7.11 -9.55
N TYR A 138 -1.00 8.32 -9.37
CA TYR A 138 -2.09 8.59 -8.43
C TYR A 138 -3.38 8.93 -9.18
N HIS A 139 -4.48 8.28 -8.80
CA HIS A 139 -5.81 8.58 -9.31
C HIS A 139 -6.81 8.74 -8.16
N GLU A 140 -7.34 9.95 -8.02
CA GLU A 140 -8.42 10.25 -7.08
C GLU A 140 -9.79 10.17 -7.78
N ILE A 141 -10.68 9.37 -7.22
CA ILE A 141 -12.03 9.19 -7.74
C ILE A 141 -12.94 10.23 -7.08
N ALA A 142 -13.26 11.31 -7.80
CA ALA A 142 -14.07 12.41 -7.29
C ALA A 142 -15.42 11.90 -6.73
N GLY A 143 -15.69 12.20 -5.45
CA GLY A 143 -16.90 11.73 -4.76
C GLY A 143 -16.97 10.22 -4.48
N GLY A 144 -15.94 9.45 -4.85
CA GLY A 144 -15.87 8.01 -4.65
C GLY A 144 -15.77 7.62 -3.18
N ASN A 145 -16.43 6.54 -2.79
CA ASN A 145 -16.38 5.94 -1.45
C ASN A 145 -15.19 4.96 -1.32
N HIS A 146 -15.12 4.23 -0.20
CA HIS A 146 -14.04 3.26 0.08
C HIS A 146 -13.89 2.17 -0.99
N ASP A 147 -15.00 1.72 -1.58
CA ASP A 147 -15.00 0.62 -2.56
C ASP A 147 -14.85 1.10 -4.01
N SER A 148 -14.92 2.41 -4.25
CA SER A 148 -14.82 2.98 -5.61
C SER A 148 -13.52 2.60 -6.32
N PRO A 149 -12.34 2.53 -5.64
CA PRO A 149 -11.10 2.02 -6.23
C PRO A 149 -11.16 0.59 -6.78
N LEU A 150 -12.10 -0.27 -6.36
CA LEU A 150 -12.20 -1.65 -6.86
C LEU A 150 -12.41 -1.71 -8.38
N SER A 151 -13.05 -0.69 -8.96
CA SER A 151 -13.24 -0.57 -10.41
C SER A 151 -11.93 -0.44 -11.20
N PHE A 152 -10.83 -0.08 -10.53
CA PHE A 152 -9.50 0.08 -11.12
C PHE A 152 -8.57 -1.12 -10.90
N PHE A 153 -9.03 -2.18 -10.22
CA PHE A 153 -8.18 -3.35 -9.93
C PHE A 153 -7.63 -3.98 -11.22
N GLN A 154 -8.50 -4.24 -12.20
CA GLN A 154 -8.08 -4.80 -13.49
C GLN A 154 -7.19 -3.82 -14.25
N GLN A 155 -7.57 -2.55 -14.30
CA GLN A 155 -6.79 -1.51 -14.99
C GLN A 155 -5.36 -1.42 -14.45
N GLY A 156 -5.17 -1.33 -13.13
CA GLY A 156 -3.83 -1.24 -12.54
C GLY A 156 -2.96 -2.46 -12.83
N LEU A 157 -3.55 -3.66 -12.91
CA LEU A 157 -2.84 -4.87 -13.34
C LEU A 157 -2.46 -4.82 -14.82
N GLU A 158 -3.36 -4.38 -15.69
CA GLU A 158 -3.09 -4.23 -17.13
C GLU A 158 -2.00 -3.19 -17.39
N GLU A 159 -1.99 -2.07 -16.65
CA GLU A 159 -0.94 -1.05 -16.74
C GLU A 159 0.44 -1.65 -16.42
N PHE A 160 0.57 -2.54 -15.44
CA PHE A 160 1.81 -3.28 -15.19
C PHE A 160 2.25 -4.18 -16.36
N PHE A 161 1.33 -4.94 -16.95
CA PHE A 161 1.66 -5.87 -18.04
C PHE A 161 1.91 -5.19 -19.38
N THR A 162 1.36 -3.98 -19.57
CA THR A 162 1.50 -3.20 -20.81
C THR A 162 2.58 -2.12 -20.74
N ALA A 163 3.02 -1.75 -19.53
CA ALA A 163 4.19 -0.92 -19.35
C ALA A 163 5.39 -1.57 -20.08
N PRO A 164 6.11 -0.82 -20.94
CA PRO A 164 7.26 -1.36 -21.66
C PRO A 164 8.36 -1.74 -20.66
N GLY A 165 8.35 -3.00 -20.23
CA GLY A 165 9.39 -3.56 -19.39
C GLY A 165 10.64 -3.83 -20.22
N GLU A 166 11.75 -3.19 -19.86
CA GLU A 166 13.05 -3.68 -20.28
C GLU A 166 13.21 -5.15 -19.88
N ARG A 167 13.80 -5.85 -20.84
CA ARG A 167 13.99 -7.29 -20.99
C ARG A 167 14.61 -7.95 -19.76
N SER A 168 14.29 -9.24 -19.64
CA SER A 168 15.14 -10.32 -19.12
C SER A 168 16.52 -9.90 -18.62
N LYS A 169 16.79 -10.18 -17.35
CA LYS A 169 18.07 -10.77 -16.95
C LYS A 169 17.80 -12.18 -16.47
#